data_AF-A0A661US34-F1
#
_entry.id   AF-A0A661US34-F1
#
_cell.length_a   1.000
_cell.length_b   1.000
_cell.length_c   1.000
_cell.angle_alpha   90.00
_cell.angle_beta   90.00
_cell.angle_gamma   90.00
#
_symmetry.space_group_name_H-M   'P 1'
#
loop_
_entity.id
_entity.type
_entity.pdbx_description
1 polymer ?
#
loop_
_entity_poly.entity_id
_entity_poly.type
_entity_poly.pdbx_seq_one_letter_code
_entity_poly.pdbx_strand_id
1 'polypeptide(L)' 'MQESIKQFKRPPKRYQPKGLTILYVDRDIIVVDKVNGLLTVSSEKVRDKTAYFLLNEYV' A
#
# COMPACT_ATOMS: atom_id res chain seq x y z
N MET A 1 -18.48 -17.88 16.19
CA MET A 1 -18.74 -17.67 14.75
C MET A 1 -17.38 -17.59 14.06
N GLN A 2 -16.90 -18.69 13.47
CA GLN A 2 -15.67 -18.65 12.66
C GLN A 2 -16.08 -18.17 11.27
N GLU A 3 -15.83 -16.91 10.97
CA GLU A 3 -15.98 -16.43 9.61
C GLU A 3 -14.96 -17.14 8.73
N SER A 4 -15.45 -17.87 7.71
CA SER A 4 -14.57 -18.36 6.65
C SER A 4 -13.89 -17.15 6.01
N ILE A 5 -12.57 -17.01 6.21
CA ILE A 5 -11.78 -15.98 5.56
C ILE A 5 -11.83 -16.26 4.05
N LYS A 6 -12.81 -15.70 3.34
CA LYS A 6 -12.82 -15.69 1.86
C LYS A 6 -11.44 -15.22 1.42
N GLN A 7 -10.76 -16.02 0.60
CA GLN A 7 -9.47 -15.67 0.03
C GLN A 7 -9.59 -14.29 -0.64
N PHE A 8 -8.96 -13.29 -0.03
CA PHE A 8 -8.88 -11.95 -0.58
C PHE A 8 -8.05 -12.02 -1.86
N LYS A 9 -8.64 -11.66 -3.01
CA LYS A 9 -7.93 -11.67 -4.29
C LYS A 9 -6.95 -10.51 -4.32
N ARG A 10 -5.67 -10.83 -4.18
CA ARG A 10 -4.59 -9.83 -4.23
C ARG A 10 -4.58 -9.13 -5.61
N PRO A 11 -4.43 -7.80 -5.67
CA PRO A 11 -4.30 -7.11 -6.94
C PRO A 11 -3.04 -7.58 -7.68
N PRO A 12 -3.04 -7.62 -9.02
CA PRO A 12 -1.87 -8.03 -9.80
C PRO A 12 -0.63 -7.17 -9.51
N LYS A 13 0.55 -7.79 -9.43
CA LYS A 13 1.82 -7.10 -9.11
C LYS A 13 2.15 -5.92 -10.02
N ARG A 14 1.68 -5.92 -11.28
CA ARG A 14 1.89 -4.83 -12.25
C ARG A 14 1.32 -3.48 -11.81
N TYR A 15 0.37 -3.48 -10.89
CA TYR A 15 -0.24 -2.25 -10.35
C TYR A 15 0.44 -1.77 -9.07
N GLN A 16 1.48 -2.46 -8.57
CA GLN A 16 2.13 -2.05 -7.34
C GLN A 16 2.82 -0.68 -7.50
N PRO A 17 2.61 0.25 -6.56
CA PRO A 17 3.25 1.56 -6.60
C PRO A 17 4.79 1.42 -6.52
N LYS A 18 5.49 2.19 -7.36
CA LYS A 18 6.96 2.19 -7.36
C LYS A 18 7.49 2.70 -6.01
N GLY A 19 8.42 1.94 -5.41
CA GLY A 19 9.00 2.27 -4.10
C GLY A 19 8.18 1.81 -2.89
N LEU A 20 7.06 1.12 -3.12
CA LEU A 20 6.20 0.51 -2.09
C LEU A 20 5.90 -0.93 -2.47
N THR A 21 6.72 -1.85 -1.96
CA THR A 21 6.52 -3.28 -2.21
C THR A 21 5.46 -3.80 -1.24
N ILE A 22 4.42 -4.45 -1.76
CA ILE A 22 3.36 -5.00 -0.93
C ILE A 22 3.77 -6.39 -0.43
N LEU A 23 3.92 -6.53 0.88
CA LEU A 23 4.30 -7.77 1.55
C LEU A 23 3.09 -8.63 1.87
N TYR A 24 2.02 -8.00 2.36
CA TYR A 24 0.79 -8.68 2.78
C TYR A 24 -0.43 -7.77 2.59
N VAL A 25 -1.56 -8.40 2.25
CA VAL A 25 -2.87 -7.74 2.12
C VAL A 25 -3.95 -8.73 2.56
N ASP A 26 -4.85 -8.25 3.40
CA ASP A 26 -6.15 -8.87 3.64
C ASP A 26 -7.28 -7.84 3.50
N ARG A 27 -8.42 -8.07 4.16
CA ARG A 27 -9.59 -7.19 4.07
C ARG A 27 -9.41 -5.87 4.82
N ASP A 28 -8.57 -5.85 5.84
CA ASP A 28 -8.52 -4.77 6.82
C ASP A 28 -7.15 -4.07 6.82
N ILE A 29 -6.07 -4.80 6.48
CA ILE A 29 -4.72 -4.28 6.55
C ILE A 29 -3.89 -4.57 5.28
N ILE A 30 -2.99 -3.63 5.01
CA ILE A 30 -1.94 -3.74 4.00
C ILE A 30 -0.60 -3.53 4.71
N VAL A 31 0.33 -4.47 4.52
CA VAL A 31 1.71 -4.35 4.99
C VAL A 31 2.59 -4.09 3.78
N VAL A 32 3.34 -2.99 3.83
CA VAL A 32 4.25 -2.57 2.77
C VAL A 32 5.68 -2.43 3.27
N ASP A 33 6.62 -2.73 2.38
CA ASP A 33 8.01 -2.35 2.50
C ASP A 33 8.24 -1.04 1.73
N LYS A 34 8.58 0.02 2.47
CA LYS A 34 8.73 1.38 1.95
C LYS A 34 10.21 1.67 1.79
N VAL A 35 10.63 2.07 0.59
CA VAL A 35 12.02 2.46 0.35
C VAL A 35 12.47 3.64 1.21
N ASN A 36 13.78 3.73 1.42
CA ASN A 36 14.41 4.87 2.07
C ASN A 36 14.18 6.16 1.28
N GLY A 37 14.03 7.29 1.99
CA GLY A 37 13.79 8.60 1.38
C GLY A 37 12.37 8.84 0.87
N LEU A 38 11.52 7.81 0.77
CA LEU A 38 10.09 7.99 0.50
C LEU A 38 9.37 8.45 1.78
N LEU A 39 8.69 9.58 1.72
CA LEU A 39 7.95 10.10 2.88
C LEU A 39 6.70 9.26 3.13
N THR A 40 6.29 9.11 4.39
CA THR A 40 5.04 8.40 4.73
C THR A 40 3.82 9.26 4.43
N VAL A 41 3.86 10.53 4.81
CA VAL A 41 2.79 11.52 4.62
C VAL A 41 3.36 12.81 3.99
N SER A 42 2.48 13.66 3.44
CA SER A 42 2.87 14.92 2.82
C SER A 42 3.53 15.89 3.79
N SER A 43 4.39 16.73 3.26
CA SER A 43 4.96 17.91 3.92
C SER A 43 4.66 19.17 3.10
N GLU A 44 5.05 20.34 3.59
CA GLU A 44 4.89 21.60 2.86
C GLU A 44 5.53 21.56 1.46
N LYS A 45 6.67 20.89 1.33
CA LYS A 45 7.47 20.83 0.10
C LYS A 45 7.12 19.68 -0.83
N VAL A 46 6.51 18.61 -0.30
CA VAL A 46 6.25 17.36 -1.05
C VAL A 46 4.85 16.86 -0.72
N ARG A 47 3.98 16.82 -1.72
CA ARG A 47 2.56 16.45 -1.56
C ARG A 47 2.23 15.07 -2.10
N ASP A 48 2.83 14.71 -3.23
CA ASP A 48 2.47 13.58 -4.09
C ASP A 48 3.46 12.41 -4.01
N LYS A 49 4.74 12.66 -3.69
CA LYS A 49 5.76 11.60 -3.57
C LYS A 49 5.81 11.00 -2.16
N THR A 50 4.68 10.44 -1.73
CA THR A 50 4.53 9.87 -0.38
C THR A 50 3.84 8.51 -0.40
N ALA A 51 4.06 7.70 0.65
CA ALA A 51 3.40 6.42 0.79
C ALA A 51 1.88 6.54 0.87
N TYR A 52 1.38 7.54 1.59
CA TYR A 52 -0.04 7.85 1.66
C TYR A 52 -0.63 8.14 0.27
N PHE A 53 0.02 9.00 -0.52
CA PHE A 53 -0.47 9.34 -1.85
C PHE A 53 -0.44 8.13 -2.79
N LEU A 54 0.68 7.40 -2.82
CA LEU A 54 0.87 6.24 -3.70
C LEU A 54 -0.06 5.07 -3.35
N LEU A 55 -0.41 4.89 -2.07
CA LEU A 55 -1.36 3.87 -1.65
C LEU A 55 -2.82 4.27 -1.97
N ASN A 56 -3.18 5.55 -1.91
CA ASN A 56 -4.51 6.00 -2.32
C ASN A 56 -4.77 5.75 -3.81
N GLU A 57 -3.76 5.84 -4.67
CA GLU A 57 -3.89 5.52 -6.10
C GLU A 57 -3.96 4.00 -6.38
N TYR A 58 -3.57 3.17 -5.40
CA TYR A 58 -3.48 1.72 -5.55
C TYR A 58 -4.77 0.98 -5.14
N VAL A 59 -5.50 1.52 -4.16
CA VAL A 59 -6.70 0.92 -3.54
C VAL A 59 -7.97 1.48 -4.16
#